data_AF-A0A1M3PGP6-F1
#
_entry.id   AF-A0A1M3PGP6-F1
#
_cell.length_a   1.000
_cell.length_b   1.000
_cell.length_c   1.000
_cell.angle_alpha   90.00
_cell.angle_beta   90.00
_cell.angle_gamma   90.00
#
_symmetry.space_group_name_H-M   'P 1'
#
loop_
_entity.id
_entity.type
_entity.pdbx_description
1 polymer ?
#
loop_
_entity_poly.entity_id
_entity_poly.type
_entity_poly.pdbx_seq_one_letter_code
_entity_poly.pdbx_strand_id
1 'polypeptide(L)'
;MAGAKLWAQCFYHAGFALECALKYRIMVANGWNRWPERNERRELYSHNLTELATQAGIIDHLLAAIKDGAPLGQTWLIAKDWSNETRYDPRPFPRRRGEDMLWAVDEMGLVTWLLNL
;
A
#
# COMPACT_ATOMS: atom_id res chain seq x y z
N MET A 1 -0.62 -26.11 -8.28
CA MET A 1 0.46 -25.15 -8.66
C MET A 1 -0.06 -23.84 -9.27
N ALA A 2 -1.11 -23.82 -10.09
CA ALA A 2 -1.63 -22.58 -10.70
C ALA A 2 -2.16 -21.54 -9.68
N GLY A 3 -2.89 -21.98 -8.64
CA GLY A 3 -3.47 -21.07 -7.65
C GLY A 3 -2.44 -20.22 -6.89
N ALA A 4 -1.31 -20.80 -6.48
CA ALA A 4 -0.27 -20.07 -5.76
C ALA A 4 0.32 -18.90 -6.59
N LYS A 5 0.46 -19.08 -7.90
CA LYS A 5 0.91 -18.01 -8.82
C LYS A 5 -0.11 -16.88 -8.92
N LEU A 6 -1.40 -17.18 -8.97
CA LEU A 6 -2.45 -16.16 -9.04
C LEU A 6 -2.48 -15.31 -7.76
N TRP A 7 -2.38 -15.93 -6.59
CA TRP A 7 -2.35 -15.20 -5.31
C TRP A 7 -1.11 -14.32 -5.14
N ALA A 8 0.05 -14.79 -5.61
CA ALA A 8 1.26 -13.97 -5.64
C ALA A 8 1.09 -12.71 -6.50
N GLN A 9 0.49 -12.86 -7.70
CA GLN A 9 0.23 -11.73 -8.60
C GLN A 9 -0.82 -10.78 -8.03
N CYS A 10 -1.86 -11.30 -7.40
CA CYS A 10 -2.87 -10.50 -6.70
C CYS A 10 -2.22 -9.63 -5.62
N PHE A 11 -1.43 -10.25 -4.73
CA PHE A 11 -0.69 -9.54 -3.69
C PHE A 11 0.24 -8.46 -4.27
N TYR A 12 0.97 -8.80 -5.33
CA TYR A 12 1.91 -7.90 -6.00
C TYR A 12 1.21 -6.67 -6.57
N HIS A 13 0.17 -6.86 -7.38
CA HIS A 13 -0.55 -5.75 -8.03
C HIS A 13 -1.38 -4.92 -7.06
N ALA A 14 -1.96 -5.54 -6.02
CA ALA A 14 -2.69 -4.83 -4.97
C ALA A 14 -1.77 -3.85 -4.21
N GLY A 15 -0.52 -4.24 -3.92
CA GLY A 15 0.42 -3.32 -3.28
C GLY A 15 0.87 -2.18 -4.18
N PHE A 16 1.04 -2.41 -5.49
CA PHE A 16 1.28 -1.30 -6.43
C PHE A 16 0.11 -0.34 -6.52
N ALA A 17 -1.14 -0.83 -6.46
CA ALA A 17 -2.30 0.04 -6.43
C ALA A 17 -2.28 0.97 -5.20
N LEU A 18 -1.92 0.45 -4.03
CA LEU A 18 -1.73 1.24 -2.82
C LEU A 18 -0.55 2.22 -2.93
N GLU A 19 0.58 1.80 -3.50
CA GLU A 19 1.71 2.68 -3.75
C GLU A 19 1.30 3.86 -4.64
N CYS A 20 0.57 3.59 -5.73
CA CYS A 20 0.05 4.63 -6.62
C CYS A 20 -0.91 5.58 -5.89
N ALA A 21 -1.83 5.07 -5.06
CA ALA A 21 -2.75 5.90 -4.30
C ALA A 21 -2.04 6.77 -3.25
N LEU A 22 -1.03 6.24 -2.56
CA LEU A 22 -0.20 7.00 -1.62
C LEU A 22 0.58 8.10 -2.34
N LYS A 23 1.20 7.79 -3.49
CA LYS A 23 1.92 8.78 -4.29
C LYS A 23 0.99 9.85 -4.84
N TYR A 24 -0.21 9.49 -5.29
CA TYR A 24 -1.26 10.46 -5.61
C TYR A 24 -1.56 11.37 -4.40
N ARG A 25 -1.73 10.80 -3.20
CA ARG A 25 -2.03 11.61 -2.01
C ARG A 25 -0.90 12.57 -1.67
N ILE A 26 0.35 12.16 -1.83
CA ILE A 26 1.53 13.05 -1.67
C ILE A 26 1.44 14.22 -2.64
N MET A 27 1.12 13.97 -3.92
CA MET A 27 0.96 15.06 -4.90
C MET A 27 -0.15 16.03 -4.51
N VAL A 28 -1.31 15.52 -4.11
CA VAL A 28 -2.46 16.34 -3.67
C VAL A 28 -2.09 17.18 -2.46
N ALA A 29 -1.49 16.58 -1.42
CA ALA A 29 -1.11 17.27 -0.19
C ALA A 29 -0.10 18.40 -0.42
N ASN A 30 0.73 18.29 -1.46
CA ASN A 30 1.73 19.31 -1.81
C ASN A 30 1.30 20.25 -2.96
N GLY A 31 0.11 20.05 -3.54
CA GLY A 31 -0.36 20.84 -4.69
C GLY A 31 0.51 20.68 -5.95
N TRP A 32 1.09 19.49 -6.15
CA TRP A 32 2.01 19.25 -7.25
C TRP A 32 1.31 18.83 -8.54
N ASN A 33 1.73 19.43 -9.65
CA ASN A 33 1.27 19.07 -11.00
C ASN A 33 2.18 18.05 -11.70
N ARG A 34 3.33 17.70 -11.09
CA ARG A 34 4.24 16.64 -11.56
C ARG A 34 4.84 15.91 -10.37
N TRP A 35 5.25 14.67 -10.59
CA TRP A 35 6.09 13.98 -9.63
C TRP A 35 7.49 14.63 -9.63
N PRO A 36 8.10 14.89 -8.46
CA PRO A 36 9.45 15.42 -8.39
C PRO A 36 10.45 14.40 -8.93
N GLU A 37 11.56 14.91 -9.48
CA GLU A 37 12.69 14.11 -9.90
C GLU A 37 13.43 13.51 -8.69
N ARG A 38 14.20 12.44 -8.92
CA ARG A 38 14.88 11.70 -7.84
C ARG A 38 15.91 12.53 -7.09
N ASN A 39 16.54 13.50 -7.75
CA ASN A 39 17.46 14.46 -7.15
C ASN A 39 16.74 15.52 -6.28
N GLU A 40 15.50 15.85 -6.59
CA GLU A 40 14.68 16.82 -5.84
C GLU A 40 14.14 16.19 -4.55
N ARG A 41 13.63 14.96 -4.63
CA ARG A 41 12.96 14.25 -3.51
C ARG A 41 13.24 12.75 -3.56
N ARG A 42 14.45 12.34 -3.14
CA ARG A 42 14.92 10.94 -3.23
C ARG A 42 14.06 9.95 -2.44
N GLU A 43 13.54 10.38 -1.30
CA GLU A 43 12.69 9.58 -0.39
C GLU A 43 11.36 9.16 -1.02
N LEU A 44 10.90 9.89 -2.05
CA LEU A 44 9.66 9.58 -2.75
C LEU A 44 9.79 8.44 -3.77
N TYR A 45 11.02 8.03 -4.06
CA TYR A 45 11.32 6.89 -4.93
C TYR A 45 11.47 5.58 -4.14
N SER A 46 10.89 5.52 -2.94
CA SER A 46 10.73 4.31 -2.15
C SER A 46 9.51 3.50 -2.58
N HIS A 47 9.57 2.19 -2.34
CA HIS A 47 8.42 1.26 -2.42
C HIS A 47 7.86 0.91 -1.03
N ASN A 48 8.43 1.49 0.04
CA ASN A 48 7.96 1.27 1.40
C ASN A 48 6.67 2.09 1.63
N LEU A 49 5.55 1.39 1.78
CA LEU A 49 4.25 2.01 1.95
C LEU A 49 4.18 2.87 3.23
N THR A 50 4.87 2.48 4.30
CA THR A 50 4.89 3.24 5.56
C THR A 50 5.65 4.57 5.42
N GLU A 51 6.76 4.56 4.67
CA GLU A 51 7.49 5.78 4.34
C GLU A 51 6.62 6.71 3.48
N LEU A 52 5.96 6.17 2.45
CA LEU A 52 5.05 6.94 1.60
C LEU A 52 3.85 7.49 2.38
N ALA A 53 3.27 6.73 3.29
CA ALA A 53 2.19 7.20 4.17
C ALA A 53 2.65 8.33 5.11
N THR A 54 3.89 8.26 5.59
CA THR A 54 4.52 9.35 6.34
C THR A 54 4.67 10.61 5.48
N GLN A 55 5.19 10.47 4.25
CA GLN A 55 5.33 11.58 3.31
C GLN A 55 3.98 12.17 2.87
N ALA A 56 2.93 11.35 2.86
CA ALA A 56 1.55 11.78 2.59
C ALA A 56 0.89 12.49 3.79
N GLY A 57 1.52 12.52 4.96
CA GLY A 57 0.99 13.15 6.17
C GLY A 57 -0.19 12.40 6.79
N ILE A 58 -0.37 11.11 6.49
CA ILE A 58 -1.52 10.31 6.95
C ILE A 58 -1.15 9.21 7.95
N ILE A 59 0.13 9.03 8.26
CA ILE A 59 0.61 7.93 9.11
C ILE A 59 -0.03 7.98 10.50
N ASP A 60 -0.17 9.15 11.10
CA ASP A 60 -0.76 9.30 12.43
C ASP A 60 -2.25 8.89 12.45
N HIS A 61 -2.98 9.16 11.36
CA HIS A 61 -4.37 8.74 11.23
C HIS A 61 -4.48 7.21 11.11
N LEU A 62 -3.57 6.58 10.37
CA LEU A 62 -3.51 5.12 10.25
C LEU A 62 -3.15 4.47 11.59
N LEU A 63 -2.20 5.05 12.35
CA LEU A 63 -1.81 4.55 13.67
C LEU A 63 -2.93 4.72 14.71
N ALA A 64 -3.66 5.84 14.67
CA ALA A 64 -4.86 6.03 15.49
C ALA A 64 -5.92 4.98 15.15
N ALA A 65 -6.19 4.75 13.86
CA ALA A 65 -7.14 3.72 13.43
C ALA A 65 -6.75 2.31 13.88
N ILE A 66 -5.45 1.99 13.93
CA ILE A 66 -4.96 0.73 14.51
C ILE A 66 -5.29 0.67 16.01
N LYS A 67 -4.94 1.72 16.76
CA LYS A 67 -5.15 1.78 18.21
C LYS A 67 -6.62 1.65 18.58
N ASP A 68 -7.49 2.27 17.79
CA ASP A 68 -8.93 2.28 18.02
C ASP A 68 -9.61 0.98 17.54
N GLY A 69 -8.84 0.04 16.94
CA GLY A 69 -9.36 -1.20 16.39
C GLY A 69 -10.28 -0.98 15.18
N ALA A 70 -10.17 0.17 14.52
CA ALA A 70 -11.03 0.53 13.41
C ALA A 70 -10.75 -0.37 12.20
N PRO A 71 -11.77 -0.62 11.36
CA PRO A 71 -11.65 -1.32 10.06
C PRO A 71 -10.42 -0.88 9.25
N LEU A 72 -10.21 0.44 9.13
CA LEU A 72 -9.06 1.03 8.44
C LEU A 72 -7.71 0.57 9.02
N GLY A 73 -7.58 0.55 10.35
CA GLY A 73 -6.34 0.12 11.01
C GLY A 73 -5.99 -1.33 10.71
N GLN A 74 -7.00 -2.22 10.69
CA GLN A 74 -6.80 -3.63 10.35
C GLN A 74 -6.33 -3.80 8.90
N THR A 75 -6.92 -3.06 7.96
CA THR A 75 -6.52 -3.12 6.54
C THR A 75 -5.09 -2.61 6.34
N TRP A 76 -4.71 -1.57 7.07
CA TRP A 76 -3.36 -1.03 7.03
C TRP A 76 -2.34 -2.02 7.60
N LEU A 77 -2.65 -2.73 8.70
CA LEU A 77 -1.78 -3.76 9.26
C LEU A 77 -1.47 -4.89 8.27
N ILE A 78 -2.45 -5.26 7.44
CA ILE A 78 -2.29 -6.27 6.38
C ILE A 78 -1.40 -5.74 5.26
N ALA A 79 -1.65 -4.51 4.83
CA ALA A 79 -1.04 -3.96 3.63
C ALA A 79 0.38 -3.40 3.85
N LYS A 80 0.68 -2.82 5.01
CA LYS A 80 1.93 -2.07 5.27
C LYS A 80 3.20 -2.90 5.07
N ASP A 81 3.11 -4.22 5.25
CA ASP A 81 4.23 -5.16 5.13
C ASP A 81 4.36 -5.73 3.71
N TRP A 82 3.68 -5.13 2.74
CA TRP A 82 3.89 -5.40 1.33
C TRP A 82 5.31 -5.00 0.90
N SER A 83 5.90 -5.83 0.04
CA SER A 83 7.19 -5.57 -0.58
C SER A 83 7.20 -6.16 -1.99
N ASN A 84 7.69 -5.38 -2.95
CA ASN A 84 7.91 -5.81 -4.33
C ASN A 84 8.89 -6.99 -4.45
N GLU A 85 9.80 -7.15 -3.49
CA GLU A 85 10.76 -8.27 -3.42
C GLU A 85 10.09 -9.62 -3.21
N THR A 86 8.85 -9.63 -2.69
CA THR A 86 8.06 -10.86 -2.51
C THR A 86 7.89 -11.64 -3.82
N ARG A 87 8.00 -10.96 -4.97
CA ARG A 87 7.95 -11.58 -6.31
C ARG A 87 9.12 -12.53 -6.58
N TYR A 88 10.28 -12.29 -5.98
CA TYR A 88 11.49 -13.06 -6.21
C TYR A 88 11.68 -14.20 -5.21
N ASP A 89 10.78 -14.33 -4.24
CA ASP A 89 10.78 -15.45 -3.31
C ASP A 89 10.46 -16.75 -4.07
N PRO A 90 11.38 -17.75 -4.10
CA PRO A 90 11.15 -18.99 -4.81
C PRO A 90 10.14 -19.92 -4.08
N ARG A 91 9.77 -19.60 -2.84
CA ARG A 91 8.85 -20.42 -2.04
C ARG A 91 7.40 -20.29 -2.55
N PRO A 92 6.57 -21.33 -2.40
CA PRO A 92 5.15 -21.24 -2.71
C PRO A 92 4.48 -20.08 -1.97
N PHE A 93 3.81 -19.19 -2.71
CA PHE A 93 3.14 -18.04 -2.11
C PHE A 93 1.90 -18.45 -1.32
N PRO A 94 1.74 -18.02 -0.06
CA PRO A 94 0.57 -18.37 0.75
C PRO A 94 -0.72 -17.74 0.21
N ARG A 95 -1.72 -18.58 -0.11
CA ARG A 95 -3.05 -18.11 -0.55
C ARG A 95 -3.65 -17.06 0.38
N ARG A 96 -3.63 -17.33 1.69
CA ARG A 96 -4.20 -16.45 2.73
C ARG A 96 -3.65 -15.02 2.65
N ARG A 97 -2.34 -14.86 2.40
CA ARG A 97 -1.71 -13.54 2.27
C ARG A 97 -2.23 -12.78 1.05
N GLY A 98 -2.53 -13.47 -0.04
CA GLY A 98 -3.15 -12.86 -1.23
C GLY A 98 -4.61 -12.46 -0.99
N GLU A 99 -5.37 -13.29 -0.30
CA GLU A 99 -6.77 -13.01 0.07
C GLU A 99 -6.88 -11.84 1.04
N ASP A 100 -6.07 -11.81 2.10
CA ASP A 100 -6.06 -10.73 3.07
C ASP A 100 -5.72 -9.39 2.40
N MET A 101 -4.74 -9.38 1.48
CA MET A 101 -4.38 -8.17 0.72
C MET A 101 -5.50 -7.70 -0.22
N LEU A 102 -6.18 -8.63 -0.89
CA LEU A 102 -7.32 -8.29 -1.74
C LEU A 102 -8.47 -7.71 -0.92
N TRP A 103 -8.78 -8.33 0.22
CA TRP A 103 -9.78 -7.84 1.16
C TRP A 103 -9.46 -6.44 1.68
N ALA A 104 -8.19 -6.16 2.00
CA ALA A 104 -7.76 -4.85 2.45
C ALA A 104 -7.91 -3.76 1.37
N VAL A 105 -7.58 -4.08 0.11
CA VAL A 105 -7.58 -3.12 -1.00
C VAL A 105 -8.97 -2.90 -1.59
N ASP A 106 -9.75 -3.97 -1.77
CA ASP A 106 -11.04 -3.96 -2.48
C ASP A 106 -12.21 -3.78 -1.50
N GLU A 107 -12.51 -4.81 -0.70
CA GLU A 107 -13.68 -4.88 0.18
C GLU A 107 -13.72 -3.76 1.23
N MET A 108 -12.57 -3.44 1.80
CA MET A 108 -12.45 -2.41 2.82
C MET A 108 -12.05 -1.05 2.24
N GLY A 109 -11.81 -0.99 0.93
CA GLY A 109 -11.63 0.23 0.16
C GLY A 109 -10.43 1.07 0.57
N LEU A 110 -9.31 0.48 1.02
CA LEU A 110 -8.14 1.27 1.43
C LEU A 110 -7.64 2.19 0.31
N VAL A 111 -7.66 1.72 -0.95
CA VAL A 111 -7.35 2.57 -2.12
C VAL A 111 -8.39 3.68 -2.26
N THR A 112 -9.67 3.34 -2.22
CA THR A 112 -10.77 4.32 -2.32
C THR A 112 -10.69 5.37 -1.22
N TRP A 113 -10.35 4.99 0.01
CA TRP A 113 -10.17 5.90 1.13
C TRP A 113 -9.01 6.87 0.88
N LEU A 114 -7.87 6.38 0.40
CA LEU A 114 -6.72 7.23 0.04
C LEU A 114 -7.07 8.25 -1.06
N LEU A 115 -7.95 7.88 -2.00
CA LEU A 115 -8.36 8.75 -3.10
C LEU A 115 -9.38 9.83 -2.71
N ASN A 116 -10.11 9.65 -1.59
CA ASN A 116 -11.20 10.55 -1.15
C ASN A 116 -10.85 11.40 0.09
N LEU A 117 -9.61 11.30 0.58
CA LEU A 117 -9.05 12.12 1.66
C LEU A 117 -8.77 13.56 1.20
#